data_AF-A0A943SK60-F1
#
_entry.id   AF-A0A943SK60-F1
#
_cell.length_a   1.000
_cell.length_b   1.000
_cell.length_c   1.000
_cell.angle_alpha   90.00
_cell.angle_beta   90.00
_cell.angle_gamma   90.00
#
_symmetry.space_group_name_H-M   'P 1'
#
loop_
_entity.id
_entity.type
_entity.pdbx_description
1 polymer ?
#
loop_
_entity_poly.entity_id
_entity_poly.type
_entity_poly.pdbx_seq_one_letter_code
_entity_poly.pdbx_strand_id
1 'polypeptide(L)'
;MFCVKCGAQIPDGTNECPVCGKKEEALHREEEKQATGELEACAPASANTPQKKKKLLLLISSVAAVCLVAVGIILGVQGAQRAKLKNELMRGWSRVEETSGGATYYRLVLDFDEDTVDVNFEALLPGMDERLATLEYKVISGNKIKILDFDEEFTIEFDKEHESFRITPALVDTDYYYEFWYNFD
;
A
#
# COMPACT_ATOMS: atom_id res chain seq x y z
N MET A 1 -34.67 -15.61 -30.29
CA MET A 1 -34.92 -14.36 -29.49
C MET A 1 -33.71 -14.05 -28.59
N PHE A 2 -33.59 -12.85 -28.01
CA PHE A 2 -32.46 -12.49 -27.12
C PHE A 2 -32.94 -12.11 -25.72
N CYS A 3 -32.25 -12.58 -24.69
CA CYS A 3 -32.61 -12.32 -23.30
C CYS A 3 -32.41 -10.83 -22.95
N VAL A 4 -33.47 -10.17 -22.50
CA VAL A 4 -33.43 -8.76 -22.07
C VAL A 4 -32.55 -8.49 -20.84
N LYS A 5 -32.11 -9.53 -20.12
CA LYS A 5 -31.28 -9.39 -18.90
C LYS A 5 -29.78 -9.52 -19.19
N CYS A 6 -29.37 -10.45 -20.04
CA CYS A 6 -27.95 -10.74 -20.29
C CYS A 6 -27.53 -10.66 -21.77
N GLY A 7 -28.47 -10.39 -22.69
CA GLY A 7 -28.19 -10.28 -24.12
C GLY A 7 -27.90 -11.61 -24.83
N ALA A 8 -27.94 -12.75 -24.12
CA ALA A 8 -27.70 -14.05 -24.72
C ALA A 8 -28.84 -14.46 -25.68
N GLN A 9 -28.49 -15.14 -26.77
CA GLN A 9 -29.47 -15.70 -27.71
C GLN A 9 -30.18 -16.89 -27.05
N ILE A 10 -31.52 -16.84 -27.04
CA ILE A 10 -32.38 -17.92 -26.57
C ILE A 10 -32.73 -18.81 -27.76
N PRO A 11 -32.41 -20.12 -27.70
CA PRO A 11 -32.78 -21.09 -28.72
C PRO A 11 -34.30 -21.20 -28.87
N ASP A 12 -34.77 -21.43 -30.09
CA ASP A 12 -36.20 -21.57 -30.37
C ASP A 12 -36.76 -22.84 -29.68
N GLY A 13 -37.85 -22.66 -28.91
CA GLY A 13 -38.52 -23.74 -28.18
C GLY A 13 -38.23 -23.80 -26.68
N THR A 14 -37.40 -22.91 -26.14
CA THR A 14 -37.13 -22.82 -24.68
C THR A 14 -37.58 -21.48 -24.11
N ASN A 15 -38.48 -21.51 -23.13
CA ASN A 15 -38.95 -20.30 -22.44
C ASN A 15 -37.98 -19.82 -21.35
N GLU A 16 -36.80 -20.42 -21.20
CA GLU A 16 -35.80 -20.10 -20.19
C GLU A 16 -34.47 -19.71 -20.82
N CYS A 17 -33.86 -18.64 -20.33
CA CYS A 17 -32.51 -18.28 -20.75
C CYS A 17 -31.48 -19.29 -20.20
N PRO A 18 -30.67 -19.96 -21.05
CA PRO A 18 -29.70 -20.96 -20.59
C PRO A 18 -28.54 -20.35 -19.79
N VAL A 19 -28.32 -19.04 -19.90
CA VAL A 19 -27.21 -18.35 -19.22
C VAL A 19 -27.62 -17.79 -17.86
N CYS A 20 -28.85 -17.28 -17.72
CA CYS A 20 -29.29 -16.62 -16.48
C CYS A 20 -30.50 -17.27 -15.80
N GLY A 21 -31.06 -18.33 -16.36
CA GLY A 21 -32.11 -19.17 -15.75
C GLY A 21 -33.47 -18.50 -15.53
N LYS A 22 -33.77 -17.39 -16.24
CA LYS A 22 -35.06 -16.69 -16.10
C LYS A 22 -36.02 -17.08 -17.22
N LYS A 23 -37.28 -17.35 -16.84
CA LYS A 23 -38.41 -17.58 -17.75
C LYS A 23 -38.90 -16.27 -18.39
N GLU A 24 -39.15 -16.28 -19.69
CA GLU A 24 -39.76 -15.17 -20.43
C GLU A 24 -41.30 -15.17 -20.33
N GLU A 25 -41.81 -15.02 -19.10
CA GLU A 25 -43.22 -14.66 -18.92
C GLU A 25 -43.30 -13.20 -18.47
N ALA A 26 -43.26 -12.28 -19.43
CA ALA A 26 -43.85 -10.93 -19.31
C ALA A 26 -43.56 -10.10 -20.57
N LEU A 27 -44.16 -10.39 -21.73
CA LEU A 27 -44.35 -9.37 -22.75
C LEU A 27 -45.41 -9.74 -23.78
N HIS A 28 -46.67 -9.83 -23.34
CA HIS A 28 -47.77 -9.36 -24.17
C HIS A 28 -48.86 -8.71 -23.31
N ARG A 29 -48.98 -7.39 -23.52
CA ARG A 29 -50.20 -6.59 -23.49
C ARG A 29 -50.77 -6.18 -22.12
N GLU A 30 -50.39 -4.98 -21.67
CA GLU A 30 -51.28 -4.10 -20.88
C GLU A 30 -51.02 -2.61 -21.20
N GLU A 31 -51.56 -2.15 -22.33
CA GLU A 31 -52.20 -0.83 -22.53
C GLU A 31 -53.34 -1.17 -23.52
N GLU A 32 -54.64 -0.89 -23.33
CA GLU A 32 -55.33 0.26 -22.76
C GLU A 32 -56.66 -0.15 -22.10
N LYS A 33 -57.15 0.71 -21.19
CA LYS A 33 -58.43 0.60 -20.47
C LYS A 33 -59.61 1.09 -21.34
N GLN A 34 -60.78 0.43 -21.26
CA GLN A 34 -62.06 0.97 -20.72
C GLN A 34 -63.30 0.18 -21.19
N ALA A 35 -64.28 0.13 -20.29
CA ALA A 35 -65.73 -0.01 -20.48
C ALA A 35 -66.41 -1.37 -20.13
N THR A 36 -66.99 -1.36 -18.90
CA THR A 36 -68.35 -1.79 -18.48
C THR A 36 -68.82 -3.25 -18.45
N GLY A 37 -69.44 -3.59 -17.30
CA GLY A 37 -70.40 -4.68 -17.03
C GLY A 37 -69.76 -6.04 -16.72
N GLU A 38 -70.22 -6.93 -15.84
CA GLU A 38 -71.27 -7.00 -14.82
C GLU A 38 -71.09 -8.38 -14.13
N LEU A 39 -71.37 -8.47 -12.82
CA LEU A 39 -71.64 -9.65 -11.96
C LEU A 39 -70.55 -10.71 -11.59
N GLU A 40 -70.41 -10.82 -10.26
CA GLU A 40 -70.29 -12.02 -9.39
C GLU A 40 -69.17 -13.07 -9.60
N ALA A 41 -68.28 -13.21 -8.61
CA ALA A 41 -68.36 -14.28 -7.58
C ALA A 41 -67.05 -14.45 -6.77
N CYS A 42 -67.20 -14.36 -5.45
CA CYS A 42 -66.49 -15.04 -4.35
C CYS A 42 -64.95 -15.25 -4.30
N ALA A 43 -64.41 -14.70 -3.19
CA ALA A 43 -63.42 -15.25 -2.25
C ALA A 43 -61.96 -14.75 -2.31
N PRO A 44 -61.28 -14.59 -1.14
CA PRO A 44 -60.15 -13.67 -0.99
C PRO A 44 -58.79 -14.38 -0.92
N ALA A 45 -57.75 -13.75 -1.46
CA ALA A 45 -56.36 -14.06 -1.13
C ALA A 45 -55.64 -12.73 -0.89
N SER A 46 -55.45 -12.38 0.38
CA SER A 46 -54.18 -12.57 1.09
C SER A 46 -53.16 -11.50 0.75
N ALA A 47 -52.95 -10.63 1.74
CA ALA A 47 -51.94 -9.60 1.79
C ALA A 47 -50.53 -10.15 1.51
N ASN A 48 -49.63 -9.31 0.98
CA ASN A 48 -48.30 -9.08 1.57
C ASN A 48 -47.54 -7.94 0.87
N THR A 49 -47.24 -6.90 1.63
CA THR A 49 -46.41 -5.73 1.29
C THR A 49 -44.91 -6.07 1.35
N PRO A 50 -44.04 -5.53 0.48
CA PRO A 50 -42.61 -5.84 0.51
C PRO A 50 -41.84 -4.89 1.44
N GLN A 51 -41.67 -5.24 2.72
CA GLN A 51 -40.75 -4.57 3.66
C GLN A 51 -39.47 -5.39 3.90
N LYS A 52 -38.63 -5.62 2.88
CA LYS A 52 -37.29 -6.21 3.06
C LYS A 52 -36.25 -5.60 2.12
N LYS A 53 -36.01 -4.28 2.20
CA LYS A 53 -34.84 -3.63 1.55
C LYS A 53 -33.96 -2.78 2.47
N LYS A 54 -34.39 -2.49 3.70
CA LYS A 54 -33.65 -1.61 4.63
C LYS A 54 -32.50 -2.29 5.40
N LYS A 55 -32.54 -3.62 5.60
CA LYS A 55 -31.51 -4.34 6.38
C LYS A 55 -30.20 -4.63 5.61
N LEU A 56 -30.24 -4.69 4.27
CA LEU A 56 -29.06 -4.99 3.45
C LEU A 56 -28.15 -3.77 3.25
N LEU A 57 -28.73 -2.56 3.16
CA LEU A 57 -27.97 -1.30 3.03
C LEU A 57 -27.21 -0.92 4.31
N LEU A 58 -27.73 -1.28 5.49
CA LEU A 58 -27.06 -1.03 6.77
C LEU A 58 -25.82 -1.92 6.99
N LEU A 59 -25.81 -3.15 6.47
CA LEU A 59 -24.65 -4.06 6.57
C LEU A 59 -23.48 -3.65 5.66
N ILE A 60 -23.76 -3.10 4.48
CA ILE A 60 -22.72 -2.62 3.55
C ILE A 60 -22.05 -1.35 4.11
N SER A 61 -22.82 -0.48 4.77
CA SER A 61 -22.31 0.71 5.45
C SER A 61 -21.39 0.38 6.63
N SER A 62 -21.68 -0.68 7.41
CA SER A 62 -20.85 -1.05 8.54
C SER A 62 -19.51 -1.67 8.11
N VAL A 63 -19.50 -2.45 7.03
CA VAL A 63 -18.27 -3.03 6.48
C VAL A 63 -17.35 -1.94 5.93
N ALA A 64 -17.89 -0.97 5.19
CA ALA A 64 -17.10 0.15 4.66
C ALA A 64 -16.43 0.98 5.77
N ALA A 65 -17.16 1.29 6.85
CA ALA A 65 -16.61 2.02 7.99
C ALA A 65 -15.47 1.25 8.68
N VAL A 66 -15.64 -0.06 8.88
CA VAL A 66 -14.60 -0.92 9.48
C VAL A 66 -13.36 -1.00 8.57
N CYS A 67 -13.53 -1.12 7.25
CA CYS A 67 -12.42 -1.10 6.31
C CYS A 67 -11.65 0.22 6.34
N LEU A 68 -12.34 1.37 6.42
CA LEU A 68 -11.69 2.68 6.50
C LEU A 68 -10.86 2.84 7.79
N VAL A 69 -11.40 2.38 8.92
CA VAL A 69 -10.67 2.37 10.20
C VAL A 69 -9.42 1.49 10.10
N ALA A 70 -9.54 0.29 9.53
CA ALA A 70 -8.39 -0.60 9.35
C ALA A 70 -7.30 0.01 8.45
N VAL A 71 -7.68 0.62 7.32
CA VAL A 71 -6.74 1.33 6.43
C VAL A 71 -6.06 2.49 7.16
N GLY A 72 -6.81 3.27 7.93
CA GLY A 72 -6.27 4.36 8.73
C GLY A 72 -5.21 3.88 9.74
N ILE A 73 -5.46 2.75 10.42
CA ILE A 73 -4.49 2.15 11.34
C ILE A 73 -3.23 1.71 10.59
N ILE A 74 -3.38 1.02 9.45
CA ILE A 74 -2.23 0.54 8.65
C ILE A 74 -1.37 1.71 8.19
N LEU A 75 -1.98 2.77 7.63
CA LEU A 75 -1.26 3.96 7.19
C LEU A 75 -0.59 4.69 8.36
N GLY A 76 -1.27 4.78 9.51
CA GLY A 76 -0.71 5.37 10.73
C GLY A 76 0.52 4.61 11.24
N VAL A 77 0.48 3.29 11.28
CA VAL A 77 1.62 2.45 11.68
C VAL A 77 2.78 2.61 10.70
N GLN A 78 2.51 2.57 9.39
CA GLN A 78 3.55 2.79 8.38
C GLN A 78 4.20 4.17 8.51
N GLY A 79 3.41 5.23 8.73
CA GLY A 79 3.91 6.57 8.97
C GLY A 79 4.80 6.66 10.22
N ALA A 80 4.35 6.07 11.33
CA ALA A 80 5.12 6.04 12.58
C ALA A 80 6.44 5.25 12.43
N GLN A 81 6.42 4.13 11.72
CA GLN A 81 7.62 3.34 11.45
C GLN A 81 8.65 4.10 10.60
N ARG A 82 8.18 4.78 9.53
CA ARG A 82 9.05 5.61 8.69
C ARG A 82 9.65 6.78 9.46
N ALA A 83 8.85 7.46 10.28
CA ALA A 83 9.32 8.54 11.14
C ALA A 83 10.36 8.06 12.16
N LYS A 84 10.13 6.88 12.77
CA LYS A 84 11.11 6.27 13.68
C LYS A 84 12.44 6.00 12.98
N LEU A 85 12.41 5.36 11.80
CA LEU A 85 13.64 5.10 11.03
C LEU A 85 14.35 6.41 10.68
N LYS A 86 13.61 7.43 10.20
CA LYS A 86 14.20 8.73 9.88
C LYS A 86 14.94 9.35 11.06
N ASN A 87 14.31 9.36 12.24
CA ASN A 87 14.92 9.92 13.44
C ASN A 87 16.19 9.18 13.88
N GLU A 88 16.23 7.85 13.73
CA GLU A 88 17.46 7.08 14.03
C GLU A 88 18.57 7.37 13.02
N LEU A 89 18.23 7.53 11.74
CA LEU A 89 19.20 7.86 10.70
C LEU A 89 19.82 9.26 10.91
N MET A 90 19.07 10.24 11.40
CA MET A 90 19.55 11.61 11.70
C MET A 90 20.55 11.71 12.86
N ARG A 91 20.97 10.58 13.44
CA ARG A 91 22.11 10.52 14.37
C ARG A 91 23.43 10.54 13.59
N GLY A 92 24.54 10.79 14.26
CA GLY A 92 25.88 10.64 13.70
C GLY A 92 26.25 9.17 13.50
N TRP A 93 26.59 8.79 12.27
CA TRP A 93 27.04 7.45 11.91
C TRP A 93 28.42 7.46 11.25
N SER A 94 29.32 6.58 11.68
CA SER A 94 30.66 6.52 11.12
C SER A 94 31.23 5.12 11.04
N ARG A 95 32.25 4.95 10.20
CA ARG A 95 33.11 3.78 10.18
C ARG A 95 34.56 4.20 10.03
N VAL A 96 35.47 3.37 10.52
CA VAL A 96 36.90 3.55 10.32
C VAL A 96 37.35 2.62 9.21
N GLU A 97 38.05 3.17 8.25
CA GLU A 97 38.62 2.45 7.12
C GLU A 97 40.15 2.45 7.21
N GLU A 98 40.75 1.43 6.61
CA GLU A 98 42.19 1.27 6.53
C GLU A 98 42.63 1.39 5.07
N THR A 99 43.61 2.24 4.79
CA THR A 99 44.25 2.27 3.46
C THR A 99 45.03 0.99 3.20
N SER A 100 45.12 0.56 1.93
CA SER A 100 45.85 -0.63 1.52
C SER A 100 47.26 -0.71 2.14
N GLY A 101 47.46 -1.69 3.02
CA GLY A 101 48.75 -1.93 3.70
C GLY A 101 48.86 -1.38 5.13
N GLY A 102 47.77 -0.92 5.76
CA GLY A 102 47.73 -0.58 7.19
C GLY A 102 48.48 0.68 7.59
N ALA A 103 48.87 1.49 6.63
CA ALA A 103 49.69 2.67 6.87
C ALA A 103 48.88 3.85 7.44
N THR A 104 47.60 3.98 7.06
CA THR A 104 46.74 5.06 7.52
C THR A 104 45.31 4.58 7.75
N TYR A 105 44.71 5.09 8.83
CA TYR A 105 43.28 4.96 9.12
C TYR A 105 42.59 6.28 8.79
N TYR A 106 41.37 6.20 8.28
CA TYR A 106 40.52 7.37 8.07
C TYR A 106 39.10 7.06 8.49
N ARG A 107 38.32 8.12 8.73
CA ARG A 107 36.94 7.99 9.15
C ARG A 107 36.02 8.39 8.01
N LEU A 108 35.03 7.54 7.74
CA LEU A 108 33.88 7.92 6.93
C LEU A 108 32.72 8.23 7.85
N VAL A 109 31.92 9.22 7.47
CA VAL A 109 30.74 9.68 8.20
C VAL A 109 29.57 9.74 7.25
N LEU A 110 28.45 9.16 7.66
CA LEU A 110 27.15 9.46 7.06
C LEU A 110 26.47 10.51 7.92
N ASP A 111 26.16 11.64 7.29
CA ASP A 111 25.42 12.73 7.90
C ASP A 111 24.06 12.86 7.19
N PHE A 112 23.01 12.32 7.83
CA PHE A 112 21.65 12.33 7.28
C PHE A 112 20.93 13.63 7.66
N ASP A 113 20.42 14.33 6.65
CA ASP A 113 19.48 15.43 6.79
C ASP A 113 18.06 14.97 6.40
N GLU A 114 17.15 15.91 6.12
CA GLU A 114 15.74 15.63 5.87
C GLU A 114 15.51 14.72 4.65
N ASP A 115 16.23 14.97 3.56
CA ASP A 115 16.09 14.28 2.27
C ASP A 115 17.43 13.99 1.59
N THR A 116 18.55 14.31 2.24
CA THR A 116 19.89 14.02 1.75
C THR A 116 20.72 13.27 2.79
N VAL A 117 21.69 12.49 2.33
CA VAL A 117 22.77 11.97 3.15
C VAL A 117 24.10 12.39 2.55
N ASP A 118 24.92 13.05 3.34
CA ASP A 118 26.28 13.40 2.98
C ASP A 118 27.22 12.27 3.40
N VAL A 119 28.06 11.83 2.46
CA VAL A 119 29.16 10.90 2.72
C VAL A 119 30.41 11.75 2.89
N ASN A 120 30.87 11.88 4.13
CA ASN A 120 32.03 12.70 4.47
C ASN A 120 33.24 11.83 4.79
N PHE A 121 34.39 12.24 4.28
CA PHE A 121 35.70 11.79 4.70
C PHE A 121 36.21 12.74 5.78
N GLU A 122 36.55 12.20 6.94
CA GLU A 122 37.20 12.94 8.01
C GLU A 122 38.62 12.38 8.20
N ALA A 123 39.58 13.28 8.04
CA ALA A 123 40.98 12.97 8.25
C ALA A 123 41.35 13.12 9.72
N LEU A 124 42.37 12.40 10.18
CA LEU A 124 42.96 12.68 11.50
C LEU A 124 43.66 14.05 11.57
N LEU A 125 43.95 14.68 10.43
CA LEU A 125 44.65 15.96 10.35
C LEU A 125 43.64 17.11 10.19
N PRO A 126 43.75 18.19 11.00
CA PRO A 126 42.83 19.31 10.93
C PRO A 126 42.75 19.95 9.53
N GLY A 127 41.54 20.21 9.06
CA GLY A 127 41.29 20.92 7.79
C GLY A 127 41.43 20.07 6.53
N MET A 128 41.43 18.74 6.69
CA MET A 128 41.44 17.78 5.58
C MET A 128 40.11 17.02 5.44
N ASP A 129 39.06 17.48 6.10
CA ASP A 129 37.73 16.90 5.95
C ASP A 129 37.18 17.25 4.58
N GLU A 130 36.61 16.27 3.90
CA GLU A 130 36.10 16.40 2.55
C GLU A 130 34.75 15.71 2.43
N ARG A 131 33.78 16.41 1.85
CA ARG A 131 32.52 15.78 1.47
C ARG A 131 32.69 15.05 0.15
N LEU A 132 32.58 13.73 0.18
CA LEU A 132 32.77 12.86 -0.99
C LEU A 132 31.53 12.85 -1.90
N ALA A 133 30.34 12.85 -1.29
CA ALA A 133 29.06 12.86 -2.02
C ALA A 133 27.94 13.46 -1.17
N THR A 134 26.92 13.97 -1.86
CA THR A 134 25.60 14.27 -1.31
C THR A 134 24.61 13.44 -2.11
N LEU A 135 23.87 12.55 -1.44
CA LEU A 135 22.92 11.64 -2.07
C LEU A 135 21.50 11.99 -1.64
N GLU A 136 20.58 12.10 -2.57
CA GLU A 136 19.16 12.25 -2.26
C GLU A 136 18.58 10.90 -1.81
N TYR A 137 17.81 10.89 -0.73
CA TYR A 137 17.20 9.68 -0.21
C TYR A 137 15.76 9.86 0.27
N LYS A 138 15.03 8.75 0.33
CA LYS A 138 13.68 8.68 0.92
C LYS A 138 13.52 7.46 1.80
N VAL A 139 12.89 7.65 2.95
CA VAL A 139 12.44 6.54 3.79
C VAL A 139 11.18 5.91 3.21
N ILE A 140 11.28 4.67 2.71
CA ILE A 140 10.18 3.98 2.01
C ILE A 140 9.46 2.94 2.90
N SER A 141 10.09 2.45 3.97
CA SER A 141 9.48 1.58 4.98
C SER A 141 10.09 1.81 6.36
N GLY A 142 9.68 1.04 7.37
CA GLY A 142 10.26 1.09 8.72
C GLY A 142 11.71 0.61 8.83
N ASN A 143 12.27 0.01 7.77
CA ASN A 143 13.64 -0.49 7.74
C ASN A 143 14.28 -0.35 6.35
N LYS A 144 13.73 0.50 5.48
CA LYS A 144 14.24 0.69 4.13
C LYS A 144 14.28 2.15 3.74
N ILE A 145 15.37 2.51 3.08
CA ILE A 145 15.52 3.77 2.36
C ILE A 145 15.67 3.48 0.86
N LYS A 146 15.46 4.50 0.05
CA LYS A 146 15.80 4.49 -1.37
C LYS A 146 16.75 5.65 -1.63
N ILE A 147 17.92 5.38 -2.20
CA ILE A 147 18.82 6.41 -2.72
C ILE A 147 18.38 6.73 -4.13
N LEU A 148 18.04 7.99 -4.38
CA LEU A 148 17.40 8.41 -5.63
C LEU A 148 18.42 8.55 -6.77
N ASP A 149 19.66 8.92 -6.47
CA ASP A 149 20.76 9.05 -7.43
C ASP A 149 21.02 7.75 -8.21
N PHE A 150 20.80 6.60 -7.57
CA PHE A 150 21.01 5.26 -8.15
C PHE A 150 19.70 4.47 -8.34
N ASP A 151 18.56 5.07 -7.99
CA ASP A 151 17.24 4.42 -7.98
C ASP A 151 17.17 3.09 -7.19
N GLU A 152 17.98 2.95 -6.13
CA GLU A 152 18.21 1.68 -5.44
C GLU A 152 17.68 1.67 -3.99
N GLU A 153 17.10 0.53 -3.57
CA GLU A 153 16.60 0.32 -2.21
C GLU A 153 17.67 -0.28 -1.29
N PHE A 154 17.78 0.30 -0.10
CA PHE A 154 18.69 -0.17 0.95
C PHE A 154 17.90 -0.56 2.18
N THR A 155 18.24 -1.71 2.77
CA THR A 155 17.68 -2.19 4.04
C THR A 155 18.59 -1.77 5.18
N ILE A 156 18.02 -1.19 6.23
CA ILE A 156 18.69 -0.74 7.45
C ILE A 156 18.29 -1.66 8.61
N GLU A 157 19.27 -2.27 9.25
CA GLU A 157 19.07 -3.14 10.41
C GLU A 157 19.94 -2.67 11.57
N PHE A 158 19.32 -1.99 12.54
CA PHE A 158 19.98 -1.63 13.79
C PHE A 158 20.25 -2.87 14.64
N ASP A 159 21.34 -2.82 15.40
CA ASP A 159 21.52 -3.74 16.52
C ASP A 159 20.49 -3.47 17.64
N LYS A 160 20.56 -4.24 18.73
CA LYS A 160 19.58 -4.15 19.82
C LYS A 160 19.64 -2.82 20.58
N GLU A 161 20.81 -2.21 20.63
CA GLU A 161 21.09 -1.01 21.43
C GLU A 161 21.06 0.26 20.57
N HIS A 162 20.89 0.08 19.25
CA HIS A 162 20.98 1.12 18.24
C HIS A 162 22.34 1.85 18.32
N GLU A 163 23.42 1.12 18.63
CA GLU A 163 24.80 1.62 18.61
C GLU A 163 25.45 1.39 17.24
N SER A 164 24.89 0.48 16.44
CA SER A 164 25.30 0.25 15.06
C SER A 164 24.11 -0.10 14.18
N PHE A 165 24.27 0.06 12.87
CA PHE A 165 23.39 -0.55 11.89
C PHE A 165 24.16 -1.21 10.76
N ARG A 166 23.52 -2.23 10.16
CA ARG A 166 23.90 -2.78 8.86
C ARG A 166 23.06 -2.14 7.76
N ILE A 167 23.70 -1.71 6.68
CA ILE A 167 23.04 -1.29 5.44
C ILE A 167 23.29 -2.33 4.34
N THR A 168 22.25 -2.66 3.58
CA THR A 168 22.31 -3.68 2.51
C THR A 168 21.50 -3.23 1.29
N PRO A 169 22.08 -3.09 0.09
CA PRO A 169 23.49 -3.35 -0.21
C PRO A 169 24.46 -2.36 0.47
N ALA A 170 25.77 -2.55 0.33
CA ALA A 170 26.73 -1.55 0.80
C ALA A 170 26.54 -0.24 0.03
N LEU A 171 26.55 0.90 0.72
CA LEU A 171 26.34 2.21 0.11
C LEU A 171 27.65 2.78 -0.44
N VAL A 172 28.76 2.60 0.31
CA VAL A 172 30.07 3.15 -0.05
C VAL A 172 31.05 2.04 -0.47
N ASP A 173 31.02 0.92 0.24
CA ASP A 173 31.98 -0.16 0.05
C ASP A 173 31.60 -1.09 -1.12
N THR A 174 32.28 -0.94 -2.26
CA THR A 174 31.97 -1.72 -3.47
C THR A 174 32.43 -3.17 -3.43
N ASP A 175 33.30 -3.52 -2.48
CA ASP A 175 33.87 -4.87 -2.39
C ASP A 175 32.99 -5.82 -1.56
N TYR A 176 32.04 -5.28 -0.79
CA TYR A 176 31.15 -6.04 0.07
C TYR A 176 29.68 -5.86 -0.31
N TYR A 177 28.88 -6.89 -0.06
CA TYR A 177 27.42 -6.82 -0.29
C TYR A 177 26.70 -5.97 0.76
N TYR A 178 27.28 -5.76 1.93
CA TYR A 178 26.73 -4.95 3.01
C TYR A 178 27.86 -4.30 3.79
N GLU A 179 27.53 -3.25 4.55
CA GLU A 179 28.49 -2.58 5.43
C GLU A 179 27.85 -2.20 6.77
N PHE A 180 28.69 -1.90 7.75
CA PHE A 180 28.29 -1.49 9.09
C PHE A 180 28.68 -0.04 9.36
N TRP A 181 27.80 0.65 10.07
CA TRP A 181 27.99 2.01 10.55
C TRP A 181 27.75 2.06 12.06
N TYR A 182 28.56 2.83 12.77
CA TYR A 182 28.58 2.90 14.23
C TYR A 182 28.25 4.32 14.68
N ASN A 183 27.35 4.42 15.65
CA ASN A 183 26.97 5.69 16.23
C ASN A 183 28.13 6.30 17.00
N PHE A 184 28.25 7.62 16.92
CA PHE A 184 29.33 8.36 17.60
C PHE A 184 28.83 9.61 18.34
N ASP A 185 27.51 9.79 18.40
CA ASP A 185 26.87 10.85 19.18
C ASP A 185 26.93 10.56 20.69
#